data_AF-A0A2N3DT20-F1
#
_entry.id   AF-A0A2N3DT20-F1
#
_cell.length_a   1.000
_cell.length_b   1.000
_cell.length_c   1.000
_cell.angle_alpha   90.00
_cell.angle_beta   90.00
_cell.angle_gamma   90.00
#
_symmetry.space_group_name_H-M   'P 1'
#
loop_
_entity.id
_entity.type
_entity.pdbx_description
1 polymer ?
#
loop_
_entity_poly.entity_id
_entity_poly.type
_entity_poly.pdbx_seq_one_letter_code
_entity_poly.pdbx_strand_id
1 'polypeptide(L)'
;MGDMSREPSMEDILSSIRRVIARDETPASARQARPAAGDDILDLHPEAAEDTAGAPSAEPVAAEADSESEAGETETVVDEAELISPASADAARQSLDALSAAVAPPPPSPSPAAPASGRTMEDVVVEALRPMLKEWLDANLPPLVEAMVAKEIRRITGRKL
;
A
#
# COMPACT_ATOMS: atom_id res chain seq x y z
N MET A 1 -20.71 35.55 30.64
CA MET A 1 -20.38 36.14 29.32
C MET A 1 -18.97 35.71 28.98
N GLY A 2 -18.64 34.79 28.08
CA GLY A 2 -19.35 34.22 26.94
C GLY A 2 -18.41 34.27 25.74
N ASP A 3 -17.34 33.45 25.72
CA ASP A 3 -16.49 33.21 24.53
C ASP A 3 -15.66 31.91 24.76
N MET A 4 -16.30 30.74 24.71
CA MET A 4 -15.62 29.41 24.77
C MET A 4 -15.86 28.57 23.51
N SER A 5 -16.33 29.21 22.43
CA SER A 5 -16.54 28.57 21.13
C SER A 5 -15.98 29.44 20.01
N ARG A 6 -14.72 29.89 20.16
CA ARG A 6 -13.91 30.16 18.98
C ARG A 6 -13.54 28.82 18.40
N GLU A 7 -14.46 28.24 17.64
CA GLU A 7 -14.06 27.26 16.63
C GLU A 7 -12.92 27.92 15.84
N PRO A 8 -11.74 27.30 15.79
CA PRO A 8 -10.59 27.91 15.12
C PRO A 8 -11.01 28.26 13.69
N SER A 9 -10.75 29.49 13.25
CA SER A 9 -11.01 29.90 11.87
C SER A 9 -10.22 28.97 10.95
N MET A 10 -10.73 28.73 9.74
CA MET A 10 -10.03 27.96 8.70
C MET A 10 -8.57 28.45 8.54
N GLU A 11 -8.34 29.76 8.69
CA GLU A 11 -7.03 30.39 8.61
C GLU A 11 -6.12 30.02 9.80
N ASP A 12 -6.68 29.82 11.00
CA ASP A 12 -5.95 29.35 12.18
C ASP A 12 -5.51 27.89 12.01
N ILE A 13 -6.40 27.06 11.45
CA ILE A 13 -6.12 25.65 11.11
C ILE A 13 -4.99 25.59 10.09
N LEU A 14 -5.07 26.36 9.00
CA LEU A 14 -4.04 26.41 7.96
C LEU A 14 -2.72 26.99 8.47
N SER A 15 -2.77 27.97 9.37
CA SER A 15 -1.58 28.55 10.01
C SER A 15 -0.88 27.58 10.95
N SER A 16 -1.65 26.75 11.68
CA SER A 16 -1.13 25.70 12.55
C SER A 16 -0.41 24.61 11.74
N ILE A 17 -1.02 24.15 10.65
CA ILE A 17 -0.41 23.16 9.73
C ILE A 17 0.87 23.71 9.11
N ARG A 18 0.87 24.96 8.61
CA ARG A 18 2.07 25.60 8.04
C ARG A 18 3.21 25.71 9.05
N ARG A 19 2.90 25.99 10.32
CA ARG A 19 3.90 26.09 11.40
C ARG A 19 4.53 24.74 11.76
N VAL A 20 3.76 23.65 11.72
CA VAL A 20 4.27 22.30 12.01
C VAL A 20 5.21 21.84 10.89
N ILE A 21 4.84 22.04 9.62
CA ILE A 21 5.67 21.65 8.47
C ILE A 21 6.98 22.44 8.43
N ALA A 22 6.94 23.75 8.66
CA ALA A 22 8.16 24.57 8.71
C ALA A 22 9.09 24.22 9.89
N ARG A 23 8.58 23.58 10.94
CA ARG A 23 9.36 23.08 12.07
C ARG A 23 10.05 21.75 11.77
N ASP A 24 9.50 20.96 10.84
CA ASP A 24 10.07 19.68 10.39
C ASP A 24 11.12 19.86 9.27
N GLU A 25 11.10 20.98 8.53
CA GLU A 25 12.09 21.27 7.47
C GLU A 25 13.45 21.78 7.97
N THR A 26 13.74 21.77 9.29
CA THR A 26 15.10 22.01 9.78
C THR A 26 15.87 20.71 9.93
N PRO A 27 16.76 20.33 9.00
CA PRO A 27 17.75 19.29 9.23
C PRO A 27 18.83 19.82 10.19
N ALA A 28 18.58 19.69 11.48
CA ALA A 28 19.63 19.63 12.50
C ALA A 28 19.78 18.14 12.86
N SER A 29 20.94 17.49 12.82
CA SER A 29 22.31 17.98 12.87
C SER A 29 23.20 16.91 12.28
N ALA A 30 24.13 17.32 11.42
CA ALA A 30 25.27 16.50 11.07
C ALA A 30 25.99 15.98 12.32
N ARG A 31 26.53 14.76 12.20
CA ARG A 31 27.75 14.29 12.86
C ARG A 31 27.60 13.88 14.34
N GLN A 32 27.13 12.66 14.57
CA GLN A 32 27.77 11.79 15.55
C GLN A 32 28.38 10.59 14.82
N ALA A 33 29.71 10.52 14.91
CA ALA A 33 30.56 9.51 14.30
C ALA A 33 30.56 8.21 15.13
N ARG A 34 30.63 7.09 14.40
CA ARG A 34 30.89 5.65 14.73
C ARG A 34 31.94 5.38 15.85
N PRO A 35 32.10 4.14 16.40
CA PRO A 35 32.04 2.78 15.76
C PRO A 35 31.29 1.71 16.63
N ALA A 36 31.12 0.41 16.34
CA ALA A 36 31.89 -0.63 15.64
C ALA A 36 30.92 -1.78 15.21
N ALA A 37 31.08 -2.36 14.02
CA ALA A 37 31.60 -3.72 13.78
C ALA A 37 30.68 -4.87 14.24
N GLY A 38 30.21 -5.65 13.26
CA GLY A 38 29.44 -6.88 13.45
C GLY A 38 28.69 -7.28 12.19
N ASP A 39 29.43 -7.52 11.10
CA ASP A 39 28.96 -8.29 9.95
C ASP A 39 28.71 -9.74 10.41
N ASP A 40 27.47 -10.23 10.35
CA ASP A 40 27.15 -11.67 10.18
C ASP A 40 25.64 -11.92 10.06
N ILE A 41 24.99 -11.37 9.02
CA ILE A 41 23.66 -11.82 8.62
C ILE A 41 23.64 -11.87 7.10
N LEU A 42 23.88 -13.08 6.55
CA LEU A 42 23.63 -13.58 5.19
C LEU A 42 24.86 -14.25 4.57
N ASP A 43 25.32 -15.33 5.22
CA ASP A 43 26.11 -16.35 4.51
C ASP A 43 25.13 -17.39 3.94
N LEU A 44 24.48 -17.04 2.84
CA LEU A 44 23.77 -17.99 1.99
C LEU A 44 24.71 -18.33 0.84
N HIS A 45 25.54 -19.35 1.04
CA HIS A 45 26.28 -19.99 -0.02
C HIS A 45 25.32 -20.92 -0.78
N PRO A 46 24.89 -20.63 -2.02
CA PRO A 46 24.41 -21.69 -2.89
C PRO A 46 25.64 -22.45 -3.40
N GLU A 47 25.98 -23.56 -2.73
CA GLU A 47 26.79 -24.62 -3.34
C GLU A 47 26.09 -25.04 -4.64
N ALA A 48 26.71 -24.67 -5.76
CA ALA A 48 26.33 -25.14 -7.07
C ALA A 48 26.82 -26.58 -7.26
N ALA A 49 25.98 -27.34 -7.96
CA ALA A 49 26.22 -28.64 -8.60
C ALA A 49 26.15 -29.85 -7.68
N GLU A 50 25.14 -30.70 -7.91
CA GLU A 50 25.41 -31.98 -8.58
C GLU A 50 24.34 -32.28 -9.63
N ASP A 51 24.87 -32.66 -10.78
CA ASP A 51 24.27 -33.15 -12.01
C ASP A 51 23.52 -34.47 -11.78
N THR A 52 22.37 -34.64 -12.41
CA THR A 52 21.98 -35.93 -13.00
C THR A 52 20.81 -35.74 -13.97
N ALA A 53 21.20 -35.55 -15.23
CA ALA A 53 20.59 -36.15 -16.42
C ALA A 53 19.18 -36.76 -16.29
N GLY A 54 18.20 -36.08 -16.88
CA GLY A 54 16.87 -36.62 -17.20
C GLY A 54 16.36 -36.04 -18.52
N ALA A 55 16.77 -36.66 -19.62
CA ALA A 55 16.32 -36.32 -20.98
C ALA A 55 14.81 -36.48 -21.16
N PRO A 56 14.20 -35.64 -21.99
CA PRO A 56 13.23 -36.16 -22.96
C PRO A 56 13.73 -35.93 -24.39
N SER A 57 13.99 -37.05 -25.06
CA SER A 57 14.18 -37.15 -26.50
C SER A 57 12.95 -36.62 -27.24
N ALA A 58 13.14 -35.62 -28.10
CA ALA A 58 12.24 -35.30 -29.19
C ALA A 58 13.04 -34.54 -30.25
N GLU A 59 13.60 -35.26 -31.22
CA GLU A 59 14.01 -34.69 -32.50
C GLU A 59 12.75 -34.38 -33.32
N PRO A 60 12.62 -33.16 -33.88
CA PRO A 60 11.98 -33.00 -35.16
C PRO A 60 13.02 -32.55 -36.20
N VAL A 61 12.96 -33.29 -37.31
CA VAL A 61 13.78 -33.21 -38.50
C VAL A 61 13.78 -31.80 -39.12
N ALA A 62 14.94 -31.44 -39.65
CA ALA A 62 15.25 -30.30 -40.49
C ALA A 62 14.18 -29.92 -41.53
N ALA A 63 13.97 -28.61 -41.72
CA ALA A 63 13.73 -28.02 -43.04
C ALA A 63 14.09 -26.52 -43.05
N GLU A 64 15.25 -26.26 -43.64
CA GLU A 64 15.55 -25.17 -44.59
C GLU A 64 15.58 -23.71 -44.11
N ALA A 65 16.79 -23.15 -44.33
CA ALA A 65 17.16 -21.77 -44.24
C ALA A 65 16.40 -20.89 -45.25
N ASP A 66 16.04 -19.68 -44.81
CA ASP A 66 16.03 -18.51 -45.67
C ASP A 66 16.92 -17.44 -45.03
N SER A 67 17.64 -16.76 -45.91
CA SER A 67 18.89 -16.05 -45.65
C SER A 67 18.65 -14.56 -45.40
N GLU A 68 19.61 -13.94 -44.70
CA GLU A 68 20.04 -12.54 -44.84
C GLU A 68 19.04 -11.42 -44.46
N SER A 69 19.25 -10.77 -43.31
CA SER A 69 20.09 -9.56 -43.18
C SER A 69 19.33 -8.28 -43.52
N GLU A 70 18.93 -7.52 -42.51
CA GLU A 70 19.14 -6.07 -42.50
C GLU A 70 19.30 -5.60 -41.05
N ALA A 71 20.56 -5.32 -40.70
CA ALA A 71 20.91 -4.46 -39.58
C ALA A 71 20.47 -3.04 -39.93
N GLY A 72 19.45 -2.55 -39.23
CA GLY A 72 19.12 -1.13 -39.15
C GLY A 72 19.44 -0.65 -37.75
N GLU A 73 20.64 -0.15 -37.55
CA GLU A 73 21.01 0.65 -36.37
C GLU A 73 20.18 1.94 -36.38
N THR A 74 19.22 2.04 -35.46
CA THR A 74 18.89 3.32 -34.84
C THR A 74 19.12 3.19 -33.34
N GLU A 75 20.25 3.73 -32.95
CA GLU A 75 20.64 4.08 -31.59
C GLU A 75 19.49 4.86 -30.92
N THR A 76 18.70 4.19 -30.10
CA THR A 76 18.04 4.83 -28.96
C THR A 76 18.67 4.24 -27.72
N VAL A 77 19.57 5.03 -27.15
CA VAL A 77 19.98 5.08 -25.75
C VAL A 77 19.41 3.93 -24.92
N VAL A 78 20.30 3.07 -24.45
CA VAL A 78 20.02 2.08 -23.41
C VAL A 78 19.31 2.79 -22.25
N ASP A 79 17.99 2.64 -22.15
CA ASP A 79 17.27 2.90 -20.92
C ASP A 79 17.64 1.74 -20.00
N GLU A 80 18.16 2.05 -18.82
CA GLU A 80 18.71 1.11 -17.84
C GLU A 80 17.67 0.01 -17.51
N ALA A 81 17.77 -1.09 -18.26
CA ALA A 81 16.98 -2.32 -18.17
C ALA A 81 15.46 -2.11 -18.03
N GLU A 82 14.75 -2.05 -19.16
CA GLU A 82 13.30 -2.34 -19.19
C GLU A 82 13.09 -3.76 -18.63
N LEU A 83 12.75 -3.85 -17.34
CA LEU A 83 12.71 -5.10 -16.57
C LEU A 83 11.67 -6.11 -17.05
N ILE A 84 10.84 -5.71 -18.02
CA ILE A 84 9.68 -6.45 -18.50
C ILE A 84 9.64 -6.33 -20.02
N SER A 85 9.41 -7.46 -20.70
CA SER A 85 9.24 -7.43 -22.16
C SER A 85 7.95 -6.67 -22.53
N PRO A 86 7.90 -6.00 -23.70
CA PRO A 86 6.70 -5.28 -24.13
C PRO A 86 5.48 -6.20 -24.22
N ALA A 87 5.67 -7.45 -24.66
CA ALA A 87 4.61 -8.46 -24.70
C ALA A 87 4.06 -8.80 -23.30
N SER A 88 4.92 -8.87 -22.29
CA SER A 88 4.51 -9.10 -20.90
C SER A 88 3.78 -7.89 -20.31
N ALA A 89 4.19 -6.67 -20.64
CA ALA A 89 3.49 -5.45 -20.24
C ALA A 89 2.08 -5.37 -20.84
N ASP A 90 1.93 -5.74 -22.12
CA ASP A 90 0.61 -5.77 -22.76
C ASP A 90 -0.29 -6.90 -22.23
N ALA A 91 0.27 -8.07 -21.92
CA ALA A 91 -0.48 -9.15 -21.27
C ALA A 91 -0.96 -8.75 -19.87
N ALA A 92 -0.14 -8.00 -19.11
CA ALA A 92 -0.53 -7.48 -17.80
C ALA A 92 -1.64 -6.43 -17.90
N ARG A 93 -1.56 -5.52 -18.88
CA ARG A 93 -2.62 -4.53 -19.16
C ARG A 93 -3.94 -5.21 -19.53
N GLN A 94 -3.91 -6.20 -20.41
CA GLN A 94 -5.10 -6.96 -20.81
C GLN A 94 -5.73 -7.73 -19.64
N SER A 95 -4.91 -8.30 -18.75
CA SER A 95 -5.40 -8.98 -17.55
C SER A 95 -6.03 -8.01 -16.55
N LEU A 96 -5.44 -6.82 -16.40
CA LEU A 96 -5.98 -5.75 -15.56
C LEU A 96 -7.29 -5.20 -16.14
N ASP A 97 -7.38 -5.04 -17.46
CA ASP A 97 -8.61 -4.61 -18.15
C ASP A 97 -9.72 -5.66 -18.06
N ALA A 98 -9.38 -6.95 -18.17
CA ALA A 98 -10.34 -8.02 -17.98
C ALA A 98 -10.88 -8.06 -16.54
N LEU A 99 -10.00 -7.83 -15.56
CA LEU A 99 -10.40 -7.74 -14.15
C LEU A 99 -11.23 -6.48 -13.87
N SER A 100 -10.84 -5.33 -14.44
CA SER A 100 -11.57 -4.07 -14.29
C SER A 100 -12.96 -4.17 -14.94
N ALA A 101 -13.09 -4.83 -16.08
CA ALA A 101 -14.37 -5.13 -16.72
C ALA A 101 -15.23 -6.11 -15.91
N ALA A 102 -14.62 -7.06 -15.19
CA ALA A 102 -15.34 -7.99 -14.32
C ALA A 102 -15.80 -7.35 -13.00
N VAL A 103 -15.09 -6.33 -12.52
CA VAL A 103 -15.41 -5.55 -11.30
C VAL A 103 -16.32 -4.36 -11.60
N ALA A 104 -16.27 -3.82 -12.82
CA ALA A 104 -17.10 -2.72 -13.25
C ALA A 104 -18.58 -3.15 -13.26
N PRO A 105 -19.48 -2.36 -12.65
CA PRO A 105 -20.91 -2.59 -12.78
C PRO A 105 -21.30 -2.57 -14.26
N PRO A 106 -22.23 -3.44 -14.72
CA PRO A 106 -22.75 -3.35 -16.07
C PRO A 106 -23.32 -1.95 -16.29
N PRO A 107 -23.10 -1.34 -17.49
CA PRO A 107 -23.67 -0.03 -17.76
C PRO A 107 -25.19 -0.10 -17.56
N PRO A 108 -25.81 0.95 -16.99
CA PRO A 108 -27.23 0.95 -16.74
C PRO A 108 -27.97 0.80 -18.07
N SER A 109 -28.55 -0.37 -18.29
CA SER A 109 -29.59 -0.53 -19.31
C SER A 109 -30.70 0.48 -19.02
N PRO A 110 -31.27 1.16 -20.03
CA PRO A 110 -32.31 2.15 -19.84
C PRO A 110 -33.62 1.43 -19.46
N SER A 111 -33.74 1.01 -18.21
CA SER A 111 -34.99 0.51 -17.62
C SER A 111 -35.22 1.21 -16.28
N PRO A 112 -36.34 1.94 -16.12
CA PRO A 112 -36.59 2.72 -14.93
C PRO A 112 -37.32 1.87 -13.89
N ALA A 113 -36.59 1.22 -12.98
CA ALA A 113 -37.09 0.87 -11.64
C ALA A 113 -36.01 0.18 -10.80
N ALA A 114 -35.94 0.61 -9.53
CA ALA A 114 -35.21 0.07 -8.39
C ALA A 114 -33.73 0.51 -8.22
N PRO A 115 -33.36 1.04 -7.04
CA PRO A 115 -31.96 1.16 -6.67
C PRO A 115 -31.43 -0.25 -6.45
N ALA A 116 -30.57 -0.72 -7.33
CA ALA A 116 -29.69 -1.84 -7.00
C ALA A 116 -28.69 -1.31 -5.96
N SER A 117 -29.13 -1.25 -4.70
CA SER A 117 -28.27 -1.20 -3.52
C SER A 117 -27.54 -2.54 -3.44
N GLY A 118 -26.60 -2.77 -4.36
CA GLY A 118 -25.70 -3.91 -4.34
C GLY A 118 -24.77 -3.76 -3.15
N ARG A 119 -24.52 -4.88 -2.45
CA ARG A 119 -23.52 -4.97 -1.39
C ARG A 119 -22.21 -4.39 -1.90
N THR A 120 -21.77 -3.32 -1.26
CA THR A 120 -20.55 -2.63 -1.64
C THR A 120 -19.34 -3.39 -1.07
N MET A 121 -18.15 -3.23 -1.66
CA MET A 121 -16.93 -3.86 -1.13
C MET A 121 -16.66 -3.38 0.30
N GLU A 122 -16.99 -2.11 0.56
CA GLU A 122 -16.95 -1.45 1.85
C GLU A 122 -17.81 -2.19 2.88
N ASP A 123 -19.01 -2.65 2.51
CA ASP A 123 -19.87 -3.43 3.41
C ASP A 123 -19.21 -4.76 3.81
N VAL A 124 -18.51 -5.42 2.88
CA VAL A 124 -17.79 -6.68 3.13
C VAL A 124 -16.59 -6.44 4.05
N VAL A 125 -15.82 -5.38 3.82
CA VAL A 125 -14.68 -5.01 4.65
C VAL A 125 -15.11 -4.63 6.06
N VAL A 126 -16.19 -3.85 6.20
CA VAL A 126 -16.75 -3.47 7.52
C VAL A 126 -17.27 -4.70 8.26
N GLU A 127 -17.91 -5.65 7.58
CA GLU A 127 -18.35 -6.91 8.17
C GLU A 127 -17.17 -7.75 8.68
N ALA A 128 -16.09 -7.81 7.90
CA ALA A 128 -14.87 -8.53 8.29
C ALA A 128 -14.11 -7.87 9.45
N LEU A 129 -14.12 -6.54 9.56
CA LEU A 129 -13.43 -5.80 10.63
C LEU A 129 -14.24 -5.73 11.94
N ARG A 130 -15.55 -5.91 11.88
CA ARG A 130 -16.45 -5.86 13.04
C ARG A 130 -16.01 -6.74 14.23
N PRO A 131 -15.64 -8.03 14.07
CA PRO A 131 -15.23 -8.86 15.21
C PRO A 131 -13.95 -8.35 15.89
N MET A 132 -12.96 -7.90 15.12
CA MET A 132 -11.69 -7.40 15.68
C MET A 132 -11.89 -6.10 16.46
N LEU A 133 -12.71 -5.18 15.91
CA LEU A 133 -13.07 -3.95 16.60
C LEU A 133 -13.88 -4.21 17.87
N LYS A 134 -14.80 -5.19 17.82
CA LYS A 134 -15.59 -5.58 18.99
C LYS A 134 -14.70 -6.12 20.12
N GLU A 135 -13.83 -7.07 19.82
CA GLU A 135 -12.92 -7.64 20.82
C GLU A 135 -12.02 -6.56 21.44
N TRP A 136 -11.50 -5.66 20.60
CA TRP A 136 -10.70 -4.54 21.08
C TRP A 136 -11.52 -3.59 21.98
N LEU A 137 -12.74 -3.23 21.57
CA LEU A 137 -13.61 -2.36 22.38
C LEU A 137 -13.99 -3.03 23.70
N ASP A 138 -14.33 -4.32 23.69
CA ASP A 138 -14.69 -5.07 24.89
C ASP A 138 -13.51 -5.11 25.89
N ALA A 139 -12.26 -5.17 25.40
CA ALA A 139 -11.06 -5.17 26.24
C ALA A 139 -10.63 -3.75 26.70
N ASN A 140 -10.78 -2.73 25.87
CA ASN A 140 -10.17 -1.41 26.09
C ASN A 140 -11.15 -0.33 26.55
N LEU A 141 -12.45 -0.47 26.28
CA LEU A 141 -13.45 0.52 26.64
C LEU A 141 -13.67 0.62 28.17
N PRO A 142 -13.74 -0.48 28.94
CA PRO A 142 -13.91 -0.40 30.40
C PRO A 142 -12.85 0.47 31.11
N PRO A 143 -11.52 0.25 30.93
CA PRO A 143 -10.52 1.06 31.61
C PRO A 143 -10.52 2.53 31.16
N LEU A 144 -10.81 2.81 29.88
CA LEU A 144 -10.91 4.18 29.37
C LEU A 144 -12.07 4.95 30.03
N VAL A 145 -13.23 4.31 30.16
CA VAL A 145 -14.40 4.91 30.80
C VAL A 145 -14.15 5.12 32.28
N GLU A 146 -13.57 4.15 32.99
CA GLU A 146 -13.23 4.29 34.40
C GLU A 146 -12.27 5.47 34.65
N ALA A 147 -11.24 5.62 33.83
CA ALA A 147 -10.30 6.73 33.93
C ALA A 147 -10.98 8.10 33.71
N MET A 148 -11.89 8.17 32.73
CA MET A 148 -12.64 9.39 32.40
C MET A 148 -13.69 9.73 33.46
N VAL A 149 -14.42 8.74 33.97
CA VAL A 149 -15.38 8.90 35.08
C VAL A 149 -14.64 9.29 36.36
N ALA A 150 -13.50 8.68 36.68
CA ALA A 150 -12.71 9.06 37.84
C ALA A 150 -12.20 10.52 37.73
N LYS A 151 -11.80 10.95 36.52
CA LYS A 151 -11.45 12.35 36.25
C LYS A 151 -12.64 13.28 36.45
N GLU A 152 -13.82 12.87 35.99
CA GLU A 152 -15.05 13.66 36.09
C GLU A 152 -15.57 13.75 37.53
N ILE A 153 -15.52 12.67 38.30
CA ILE A 153 -15.83 12.68 39.74
C ILE A 153 -14.85 13.58 40.47
N ARG A 154 -13.54 13.51 40.20
CA ARG A 154 -12.55 14.44 40.81
C ARG A 154 -12.86 15.90 40.49
N ARG A 155 -13.27 16.18 39.25
CA ARG A 155 -13.65 17.53 38.80
C ARG A 155 -14.86 18.06 39.57
N ILE A 156 -15.91 17.25 39.72
CA ILE A 156 -17.16 17.64 40.40
C ILE A 156 -16.98 17.71 41.92
N THR A 157 -16.28 16.74 42.51
CA THR A 157 -16.06 16.67 43.96
C THR A 157 -15.00 17.65 44.46
N GLY A 158 -14.31 18.37 43.56
CA GLY A 158 -13.32 19.39 43.92
C GLY A 158 -12.12 18.86 44.69
N ARG A 159 -11.91 17.53 44.72
CA ARG A 159 -10.84 16.90 45.50
C ARG A 159 -9.52 16.99 44.74
N LYS A 160 -8.92 18.17 44.82
CA LYS A 160 -7.52 18.43 44.53
C LYS A 160 -6.70 17.78 45.66
N LEU A 161 -6.06 16.65 45.37
CA LEU A 161 -4.88 16.17 46.10
C LEU A 161 -3.67 16.54 45.25
#